data_AF-A0A835MQM8-F1
#
_entry.id   AF-A0A835MQM8-F1
#
_cell.length_a   1.000
_cell.length_b   1.000
_cell.length_c   1.000
_cell.angle_alpha   90.00
_cell.angle_beta   90.00
_cell.angle_gamma   90.00
#
_symmetry.space_group_name_H-M   'P 1'
#
loop_
_entity.id
_entity.type
_entity.pdbx_description
1 polymer ?
#
loop_
_entity_poly.entity_id
_entity_poly.type
_entity_poly.pdbx_seq_one_letter_code
_entity_poly.pdbx_strand_id
1 'polypeptide(L)'
;MACACFGSVHPGRGFHGAAIPGCPETLQSSGQNSRNRRESSEDQHQKVRQVREGDVVALPSGVADWFYNNGDSPLVLVQLLDTSNAANQLDQDFRKFFLAGNPQQELQSQRGQQERYRNLFGGFDERLLAEAFNVDTRLARRMKNENDNRGIIVQVQHELQMVSPQESREEEERERENQRRQGLEESFCSATLKHNINNPEDADLPILRHVQLSAQRGVLYPNALMTPNWNINAHSICYITRGSGRIK
;
A
#
# COMPACT_ATOMS: atom_id res chain seq x y z
N MET A 1 -6.87 0.83 -12.64
CA MET A 1 -7.24 -0.07 -11.52
C MET A 1 -7.21 0.66 -10.18
N ALA A 2 -8.35 0.74 -9.52
CA ALA A 2 -8.41 1.14 -8.12
C ALA A 2 -8.07 -0.05 -7.23
N CYS A 3 -7.27 0.16 -6.17
CA CYS A 3 -6.96 -0.87 -5.19
C CYS A 3 -7.40 -0.41 -3.80
N ALA A 4 -8.03 -1.31 -3.05
CA ALA A 4 -8.22 -1.18 -1.61
C ALA A 4 -7.52 -2.35 -0.91
N CYS A 5 -6.58 -2.05 -0.03
CA CYS A 5 -5.95 -3.03 0.85
C CYS A 5 -6.67 -2.99 2.21
N PHE A 6 -7.21 -4.14 2.61
CA PHE A 6 -7.85 -4.36 3.90
C PHE A 6 -6.89 -5.12 4.81
N GLY A 7 -6.52 -4.52 5.95
CA GLY A 7 -5.78 -5.23 6.99
C GLY A 7 -6.74 -5.90 7.97
N SER A 8 -6.82 -7.22 7.99
CA SER A 8 -7.53 -7.92 9.08
C SER A 8 -7.11 -9.37 9.23
N VAL A 9 -6.88 -9.77 10.49
CA VAL A 9 -7.20 -11.05 11.19
C VAL A 9 -6.28 -11.20 12.42
N HIS A 10 -5.12 -10.53 12.43
CA HIS A 10 -4.14 -10.54 13.54
C HIS A 10 -3.66 -9.12 13.87
N PRO A 11 -3.12 -8.86 15.08
CA PRO A 11 -2.60 -7.55 15.52
C PRO A 11 -1.28 -7.21 14.81
N GLY A 12 -1.29 -7.21 13.49
CA GLY A 12 -0.20 -6.81 12.62
C GLY A 12 -0.13 -5.29 12.58
N ARG A 13 1.10 -4.77 12.64
CA ARG A 13 1.42 -3.37 12.36
C ARG A 13 2.55 -3.30 11.36
N GLY A 14 2.57 -2.22 10.60
CA GLY A 14 3.56 -2.01 9.58
C GLY A 14 3.64 -0.55 9.17
N PHE A 15 4.46 -0.33 8.16
CA PHE A 15 4.51 0.91 7.42
C PHE A 15 4.04 0.69 5.99
N HIS A 16 3.37 1.70 5.47
CA HIS A 16 2.94 1.80 4.08
C HIS A 16 3.51 3.07 3.46
N GLY A 17 4.20 2.93 2.34
CA GLY A 17 4.67 4.03 1.53
C GLY A 17 3.95 4.03 0.19
N ALA A 18 3.59 5.22 -0.30
CA ALA A 18 3.03 5.42 -1.63
C ALA A 18 3.79 6.58 -2.30
N ALA A 19 4.36 6.32 -3.46
CA ALA A 19 5.07 7.29 -4.27
C ALA A 19 4.09 7.93 -5.25
N ILE A 20 3.59 9.11 -4.90
CA ILE A 20 2.65 9.88 -5.70
C ILE A 20 3.45 10.74 -6.69
N PRO A 21 3.38 10.48 -8.01
CA PRO A 21 4.16 11.22 -8.99
C PRO A 21 3.90 12.74 -8.93
N GLY A 22 4.96 13.53 -8.98
CA GLY A 22 4.88 15.00 -8.93
C GLY A 22 4.77 15.60 -7.52
N CYS A 23 4.67 14.76 -6.48
CA CYS A 23 4.66 15.23 -5.10
C CYS A 23 6.06 15.29 -4.50
N PRO A 24 6.38 16.33 -3.71
CA PRO A 24 7.71 16.51 -3.13
C PRO A 24 7.97 15.56 -1.96
N GLU A 25 9.24 15.34 -1.66
CA GLU A 25 9.71 14.67 -0.46
C GLU A 25 9.49 15.54 0.78
N THR A 26 8.49 15.19 1.59
CA THR A 26 8.09 15.96 2.78
C THR A 26 8.73 15.46 4.07
N LEU A 27 9.27 14.25 4.09
CA LEU A 27 10.00 13.70 5.24
C LEU A 27 11.48 13.77 4.95
N GLN A 28 12.22 14.40 5.86
CA GLN A 28 13.66 14.63 5.72
C GLN A 28 14.35 14.35 7.06
N SER A 29 15.48 13.67 7.02
CA SER A 29 16.29 13.45 8.23
C SER A 29 16.99 14.75 8.61
N SER A 30 16.37 15.58 9.44
CA SER A 30 17.04 16.77 9.99
C SER A 30 17.93 16.33 11.15
N GLY A 31 19.24 16.54 11.02
CA GLY A 31 20.25 16.16 12.00
C GLY A 31 20.16 16.92 13.33
N GLN A 32 19.15 16.62 14.15
CA GLN A 32 19.02 17.18 15.50
C GLN A 32 19.15 16.10 16.59
N ASN A 33 20.25 16.23 17.34
CA ASN A 33 20.50 15.72 18.69
C ASN A 33 20.70 14.21 18.92
N SER A 34 21.77 13.63 18.37
CA SER A 34 22.46 12.53 19.07
C SER A 34 23.98 12.57 18.84
N ARG A 35 24.73 12.52 19.95
CA ARG A 35 26.21 12.64 20.03
C ARG A 35 27.00 11.47 19.41
N ASN A 36 26.38 10.60 18.60
CA ASN A 36 27.05 9.47 17.97
C ASN A 36 26.96 9.59 16.44
N ARG A 37 27.95 10.27 15.89
CA ARG A 37 28.22 10.39 14.46
C ARG A 37 28.65 9.03 13.90
N ARG A 38 27.69 8.16 13.60
CA ARG A 38 27.83 7.16 12.54
C ARG A 38 27.01 7.70 11.38
N GLU A 39 27.69 8.06 10.30
CA GLU A 39 27.17 8.48 8.98
C GLU A 39 25.68 8.15 8.74
N SER A 40 24.74 8.92 9.30
CA SER A 40 23.35 8.81 8.89
C SER A 40 23.28 9.55 7.57
N SER A 41 23.13 8.81 6.48
CA SER A 41 22.83 9.39 5.17
C SER A 41 21.69 10.40 5.34
N GLU A 42 21.88 11.63 4.86
CA GLU A 42 20.75 12.54 4.68
C GLU A 42 19.77 11.86 3.73
N ASP A 43 18.56 11.60 4.19
CA ASP A 43 17.52 10.92 3.43
C ASP A 43 16.28 11.81 3.35
N GLN A 44 15.65 11.80 2.18
CA GLN A 44 14.43 12.54 1.89
C GLN A 44 13.49 11.64 1.10
N HIS A 45 12.26 11.50 1.59
CA HIS A 45 11.26 10.70 0.91
C HIS A 45 9.84 11.23 1.17
N GLN A 46 8.88 10.74 0.39
CA GLN A 46 7.47 11.07 0.59
C GLN A 46 6.93 10.47 1.90
N LYS A 47 5.74 10.93 2.30
CA LYS A 47 5.08 10.51 3.55
C LYS A 47 4.93 8.98 3.63
N VAL A 48 5.48 8.41 4.69
CA VAL A 48 5.23 7.03 5.13
C VAL A 48 4.11 7.05 6.16
N ARG A 49 3.24 6.04 6.12
CA ARG A 49 2.06 5.94 6.98
C ARG A 49 2.16 4.67 7.81
N GLN A 50 1.88 4.78 9.10
CA GLN A 50 1.69 3.58 9.90
C GLN A 50 0.37 2.91 9.55
N VAL A 51 0.42 1.59 9.37
CA VAL A 51 -0.75 0.75 9.15
C VAL A 51 -0.92 -0.28 10.26
N ARG A 52 -2.17 -0.55 10.62
CA ARG A 52 -2.55 -1.53 11.64
C ARG A 52 -3.84 -2.25 11.28
N GLU A 53 -4.21 -3.24 12.09
CA GLU A 53 -5.49 -3.93 11.95
C GLU A 53 -6.69 -2.96 11.86
N GLY A 54 -7.57 -3.22 10.88
CA GLY A 54 -8.73 -2.39 10.58
C GLY A 54 -8.45 -1.24 9.63
N ASP A 55 -7.19 -0.96 9.29
CA ASP A 55 -6.89 0.04 8.27
C ASP A 55 -7.31 -0.45 6.88
N VAL A 56 -8.03 0.42 6.19
CA VAL A 56 -8.35 0.36 4.78
C VAL A 56 -7.47 1.39 4.10
N VAL A 57 -6.61 0.93 3.19
CA VAL A 57 -5.74 1.80 2.38
C VAL A 57 -6.28 1.81 0.96
N ALA A 58 -6.59 2.97 0.42
CA ALA A 58 -7.09 3.15 -0.94
C ALA A 58 -6.03 3.86 -1.81
N LEU A 59 -5.79 3.29 -2.99
CA LEU A 59 -4.73 3.73 -3.88
C LEU A 59 -5.26 3.99 -5.29
N PRO A 60 -4.96 5.18 -5.87
CA PRO A 60 -5.18 5.45 -7.29
C PRO A 60 -4.37 4.52 -8.19
N SER A 61 -4.82 4.40 -9.45
CA SER A 61 -4.11 3.64 -10.48
C SER A 61 -2.74 4.25 -10.77
N GLY A 62 -1.72 3.39 -10.92
CA GLY A 62 -0.37 3.81 -11.33
C GLY A 62 0.51 4.39 -10.21
N VAL A 63 -0.02 4.53 -8.99
CA VAL A 63 0.79 4.87 -7.82
C VAL A 63 1.59 3.64 -7.39
N ALA A 64 2.91 3.79 -7.27
CA ALA A 64 3.77 2.74 -6.74
C ALA A 64 3.70 2.75 -5.21
N ASP A 65 3.55 1.57 -4.61
CA ASP A 65 3.44 1.44 -3.16
C ASP A 65 4.26 0.26 -2.63
N TRP A 66 4.49 0.27 -1.32
CA TRP A 66 5.20 -0.78 -0.62
C TRP A 66 4.71 -0.90 0.83
N PHE A 67 4.88 -2.09 1.39
CA PHE A 67 4.59 -2.39 2.79
C PHE A 67 5.83 -2.96 3.47
N TYR A 68 6.04 -2.56 4.72
CA TYR A 68 7.08 -3.11 5.59
C TYR A 68 6.45 -3.55 6.90
N ASN A 69 6.63 -4.81 7.27
CA ASN A 69 6.19 -5.33 8.56
C ASN A 69 7.26 -5.02 9.62
N ASN A 70 6.96 -4.11 10.54
CA ASN A 70 7.81 -3.78 11.68
C ASN A 70 7.24 -4.28 13.02
N GLY A 71 6.22 -5.15 12.97
CA GLY A 71 5.65 -5.80 14.14
C GLY A 71 6.17 -7.23 14.35
N ASP A 72 5.88 -7.78 15.52
CA ASP A 72 6.24 -9.17 15.89
C ASP A 72 5.27 -10.21 15.31
N SER A 73 4.15 -9.77 14.74
CA SER A 73 3.12 -10.61 14.15
C SER A 73 3.08 -10.45 12.63
N PRO A 74 2.63 -11.45 11.87
CA PRO A 74 2.47 -11.32 10.42
C PRO A 74 1.51 -10.18 10.04
N LEU A 75 1.95 -9.29 9.15
CA LEU A 75 1.08 -8.33 8.49
C LEU A 75 0.30 -9.03 7.37
N VAL A 76 -1.02 -9.13 7.52
CA VAL A 76 -1.91 -9.76 6.53
C VAL A 76 -2.69 -8.69 5.77
N LEU A 77 -2.52 -8.68 4.45
CA LEU A 77 -3.16 -7.72 3.54
C LEU A 77 -4.13 -8.47 2.61
N VAL A 78 -5.38 -8.04 2.58
CA VAL A 78 -6.39 -8.49 1.61
C VAL A 78 -6.56 -7.39 0.57
N GLN A 79 -6.19 -7.65 -0.69
CA GLN A 79 -6.25 -6.65 -1.77
C GLN A 79 -7.49 -6.87 -2.62
N LEU A 80 -8.34 -5.86 -2.72
CA LEU A 80 -9.45 -5.80 -3.66
C LEU A 80 -9.08 -4.90 -4.82
N LEU A 81 -9.22 -5.43 -6.03
CA LEU A 81 -8.74 -4.82 -7.26
C LEU A 81 -9.91 -4.67 -8.22
N ASP A 82 -10.26 -3.43 -8.54
CA ASP A 82 -11.30 -3.15 -9.53
C ASP A 82 -10.69 -3.04 -10.94
N THR A 83 -10.76 -4.16 -11.69
CA THR A 83 -10.32 -4.25 -13.08
C THR A 83 -11.30 -3.57 -14.05
N SER A 84 -12.55 -3.36 -13.65
CA SER A 84 -13.58 -2.70 -14.46
C SER A 84 -13.62 -1.18 -14.29
N ASN A 85 -12.85 -0.65 -13.34
CA ASN A 85 -12.77 0.77 -13.05
C ASN A 85 -12.39 1.60 -14.29
N ALA A 86 -12.99 2.78 -14.47
CA ALA A 86 -12.66 3.68 -15.59
C ALA A 86 -11.19 4.12 -15.61
N ALA A 87 -10.49 4.09 -14.47
CA ALA A 87 -9.06 4.36 -14.40
C ALA A 87 -8.19 3.22 -15.00
N ASN A 88 -8.77 2.05 -15.30
CA ASN A 88 -8.11 0.99 -16.06
C ASN A 88 -8.43 1.12 -17.56
N GLN A 89 -7.49 1.68 -18.32
CA GLN A 89 -7.65 1.90 -19.78
C GLN A 89 -7.07 0.78 -20.64
N LEU A 90 -6.63 -0.33 -20.03
CA LEU A 90 -6.07 -1.48 -20.75
C LEU A 90 -7.19 -2.46 -21.11
N ASP A 91 -7.35 -3.50 -20.30
CA ASP A 91 -8.37 -4.54 -20.42
C ASP A 91 -8.69 -5.07 -19.02
N GLN A 92 -9.56 -6.07 -18.91
CA GLN A 92 -10.01 -6.59 -17.61
C GLN A 92 -8.97 -7.48 -16.90
N ASP A 93 -7.76 -7.62 -17.45
CA ASP A 93 -6.72 -8.41 -16.84
C ASP A 93 -5.94 -7.63 -15.80
N PHE A 94 -5.77 -8.26 -14.65
CA PHE A 94 -4.96 -7.71 -13.59
C PHE A 94 -3.47 -7.74 -13.95
N ARG A 95 -2.79 -6.62 -13.69
CA ARG A 95 -1.35 -6.45 -13.90
C ARG A 95 -0.71 -5.84 -12.66
N LYS A 96 0.36 -6.46 -12.16
CA LYS A 96 1.28 -5.87 -11.18
C LYS A 96 2.59 -5.51 -11.87
N PHE A 97 3.00 -4.25 -11.78
CA PHE A 97 4.28 -3.77 -12.29
C PHE A 97 5.23 -3.57 -11.12
N PHE A 98 6.09 -4.55 -10.88
CA PHE A 98 7.06 -4.46 -9.78
C PHE A 98 8.21 -3.54 -10.18
N LEU A 99 8.61 -2.62 -9.30
CA LEU A 99 9.81 -1.81 -9.49
C LEU A 99 11.08 -2.56 -9.04
N ALA A 100 10.96 -3.58 -8.20
CA ALA A 100 12.07 -4.35 -7.68
C ALA A 100 11.68 -5.82 -7.47
N GLY A 101 12.68 -6.67 -7.17
CA GLY A 101 12.48 -8.10 -6.98
C GLY A 101 12.34 -8.86 -8.29
N ASN A 102 12.06 -10.15 -8.17
CA ASN A 102 11.93 -11.08 -9.30
C ASN A 102 10.68 -11.96 -9.12
N PRO A 103 9.52 -11.54 -9.67
CA PRO A 103 8.23 -12.20 -9.42
C PRO A 103 8.01 -13.55 -10.13
N GLN A 104 9.02 -14.09 -10.85
CA GLN A 104 8.86 -15.28 -11.69
C GLN A 104 8.27 -16.48 -10.96
N GLN A 105 8.60 -16.70 -9.69
CA GLN A 105 8.13 -17.88 -8.96
C GLN A 105 6.72 -17.73 -8.38
N GLU A 106 6.24 -16.51 -8.13
CA GLU A 106 5.01 -16.27 -7.36
C GLU A 106 3.77 -16.09 -8.25
N LEU A 107 3.94 -15.61 -9.49
CA LEU A 107 2.84 -15.31 -10.42
C LEU A 107 2.58 -16.36 -11.49
N GLN A 108 3.45 -17.36 -11.65
CA GLN A 108 3.24 -18.46 -12.61
C GLN A 108 2.00 -19.32 -12.30
N SER A 109 1.50 -19.26 -11.06
CA SER A 109 0.40 -20.09 -10.58
C SER A 109 -1.00 -19.63 -11.02
N GLN A 110 -1.17 -18.41 -11.57
CA GLN A 110 -2.52 -17.83 -11.73
C GLN A 110 -3.13 -17.92 -13.14
N ARG A 111 -2.36 -18.05 -14.24
CA ARG A 111 -2.96 -17.97 -15.59
C ARG A 111 -2.38 -18.81 -16.73
N GLY A 112 -1.48 -19.77 -16.50
CA GLY A 112 -1.05 -20.72 -17.54
C GLY A 112 -0.41 -20.11 -18.80
N GLN A 113 -0.15 -18.81 -18.82
CA GLN A 113 0.63 -18.13 -19.86
C GLN A 113 2.08 -18.00 -19.39
N GLN A 114 2.99 -18.42 -20.26
CA GLN A 114 4.45 -18.35 -20.14
C GLN A 114 5.00 -16.90 -20.13
N GLU A 115 4.28 -15.94 -19.56
CA GLU A 115 4.79 -14.60 -19.36
C GLU A 115 5.81 -14.65 -18.22
N ARG A 116 7.08 -14.50 -18.58
CA ARG A 116 8.18 -14.44 -17.61
C ARG A 116 8.07 -13.11 -16.88
N TYR A 117 7.22 -13.04 -15.85
CA TYR A 117 7.05 -11.85 -15.02
C TYR A 117 8.41 -11.40 -14.48
N ARG A 118 8.87 -10.23 -14.92
CA ARG A 118 10.07 -9.55 -14.40
C ARG A 118 9.63 -8.25 -13.74
N ASN A 119 10.51 -7.63 -12.97
CA ASN A 119 10.30 -6.23 -12.62
C ASN A 119 10.36 -5.36 -13.88
N LEU A 120 9.83 -4.14 -13.78
CA LEU A 120 9.71 -3.17 -14.87
C LEU A 120 11.06 -2.90 -15.56
N PHE A 121 12.14 -2.81 -14.78
CA PHE A 121 13.50 -2.58 -15.31
C PHE A 121 14.00 -3.74 -16.17
N GLY A 122 13.53 -4.97 -15.92
CA GLY A 122 13.89 -6.16 -16.70
C GLY A 122 13.54 -6.09 -18.19
N GLY A 123 12.66 -5.17 -18.60
CA GLY A 123 12.29 -4.93 -20.00
C GLY A 123 13.18 -3.91 -20.74
N PHE A 124 14.08 -3.21 -20.05
CA PHE A 124 14.92 -2.17 -20.64
C PHE A 124 16.35 -2.67 -20.93
N ASP A 125 17.00 -2.01 -21.91
CA ASP A 125 18.42 -2.20 -22.18
C ASP A 125 19.28 -1.70 -20.99
N GLU A 126 20.31 -2.46 -20.64
CA GLU A 126 21.16 -2.17 -19.48
C GLU A 126 21.92 -0.85 -19.63
N ARG A 127 22.39 -0.51 -20.84
CA ARG A 127 23.14 0.73 -21.08
C ARG A 127 22.21 1.93 -21.06
N LEU A 128 21.01 1.79 -21.63
CA LEU A 128 19.98 2.83 -21.57
C LEU A 128 19.57 3.13 -20.12
N LEU A 129 19.39 2.11 -19.28
CA LEU A 129 19.11 2.31 -17.85
C LEU A 129 20.29 3.00 -17.13
N ALA A 130 21.52 2.57 -17.40
CA ALA A 130 22.72 3.17 -16.82
C ALA A 130 22.83 4.67 -17.16
N GLU A 131 22.59 5.02 -18.42
CA GLU A 131 22.58 6.40 -18.89
C GLU A 131 21.43 7.22 -18.26
N ALA A 132 20.20 6.72 -18.31
CA ALA A 132 19.03 7.44 -17.82
C ALA A 132 19.07 7.74 -16.31
N PHE A 133 19.60 6.81 -15.50
CA PHE A 133 19.77 6.98 -14.06
C PHE A 133 21.13 7.56 -13.67
N ASN A 134 22.03 7.80 -14.64
CA ASN A 134 23.41 8.24 -14.41
C ASN A 134 24.16 7.34 -13.39
N VAL A 135 24.10 6.02 -13.61
CA VAL A 135 24.75 5.00 -12.77
C VAL A 135 25.61 4.07 -13.62
N ASP A 136 26.48 3.30 -12.97
CA ASP A 136 27.24 2.28 -13.69
C ASP A 136 26.34 1.12 -14.17
N THR A 137 26.78 0.42 -15.21
CA THR A 137 26.04 -0.71 -15.80
C THR A 137 25.85 -1.88 -14.83
N ARG A 138 26.73 -2.04 -13.82
CA ARG A 138 26.56 -3.06 -12.77
C ARG A 138 25.44 -2.69 -11.81
N LEU A 139 25.24 -1.41 -11.49
CA LEU A 139 24.05 -0.91 -10.76
C LEU A 139 22.78 -1.09 -11.59
N ALA A 140 22.79 -0.70 -12.87
CA ALA A 140 21.66 -0.90 -13.77
C ALA A 140 21.27 -2.39 -13.87
N ARG A 141 22.26 -3.29 -14.00
CA ARG A 141 22.04 -4.75 -13.98
C ARG A 141 21.43 -5.22 -12.66
N ARG A 142 21.84 -4.65 -11.52
CA ARG A 142 21.24 -4.94 -10.21
C ARG A 142 19.78 -4.51 -10.14
N MET A 143 19.41 -3.36 -10.68
CA MET A 143 18.00 -2.90 -10.72
C MET A 143 17.09 -3.91 -11.44
N LYS A 144 17.58 -4.56 -12.51
CA LYS A 144 16.85 -5.61 -13.24
C LYS A 144 16.58 -6.89 -12.43
N ASN A 145 17.34 -7.15 -11.35
CA ASN A 145 17.19 -8.31 -10.44
C ASN A 145 17.02 -9.69 -11.12
N GLU A 146 17.63 -9.92 -12.29
CA GLU A 146 17.40 -11.16 -13.08
C GLU A 146 17.90 -12.44 -12.39
N ASN A 147 18.91 -12.32 -11.52
CA ASN A 147 19.53 -13.43 -10.78
C ASN A 147 19.16 -13.42 -9.28
N ASP A 148 18.12 -12.66 -8.90
CA ASP A 148 17.63 -12.62 -7.53
C ASP A 148 16.48 -13.63 -7.37
N ASN A 149 16.58 -14.51 -6.38
CA ASN A 149 15.59 -15.55 -6.09
C ASN A 149 14.78 -15.26 -4.83
N ARG A 150 14.87 -14.06 -4.26
CA ARG A 150 14.13 -13.67 -3.05
C ARG A 150 12.65 -13.38 -3.30
N GLY A 151 12.22 -13.31 -4.56
CA GLY A 151 10.83 -13.01 -4.93
C GLY A 151 10.49 -11.53 -4.80
N ILE A 152 9.23 -11.24 -4.47
CA ILE A 152 8.70 -9.87 -4.25
C ILE A 152 8.59 -9.47 -2.78
N ILE A 153 8.75 -10.42 -1.85
CA ILE A 153 8.78 -10.18 -0.41
C ILE A 153 10.17 -10.51 0.09
N VAL A 154 10.95 -9.48 0.44
CA VAL A 154 12.33 -9.64 0.90
C VAL A 154 12.42 -9.46 2.41
N GLN A 155 13.24 -10.29 3.06
CA GLN A 155 13.56 -10.12 4.48
C GLN A 155 14.64 -9.05 4.65
N VAL A 156 14.34 -8.03 5.45
CA VAL A 156 15.34 -7.05 5.89
C VAL A 156 16.04 -7.65 7.13
N GLN A 157 17.38 -7.79 7.07
CA GLN A 157 18.14 -8.47 8.14
C GLN A 157 18.15 -7.70 9.47
N HIS A 158 18.10 -6.37 9.37
CA HIS A 158 18.00 -5.46 10.50
C HIS A 158 16.75 -4.59 10.32
N GLU A 159 16.49 -3.65 11.23
CA GLU A 159 15.41 -2.70 11.07
C GLU A 159 15.62 -1.81 9.83
N LEU A 160 14.56 -1.63 9.04
CA LEU A 160 14.56 -0.67 7.93
C LEU A 160 14.76 0.76 8.48
N GLN A 161 15.90 1.36 8.15
CA GLN A 161 16.21 2.73 8.54
C GLN A 161 15.51 3.70 7.59
N MET A 162 14.58 4.49 8.11
CA MET A 162 13.87 5.54 7.37
C MET A 162 13.34 6.61 8.34
N VAL A 163 12.99 7.79 7.83
CA VAL A 163 12.33 8.83 8.63
C VAL A 163 10.84 8.50 8.72
N SER A 164 10.36 7.99 9.85
CA SER A 164 8.94 7.73 10.06
C SER A 164 8.31 8.77 11.00
N PRO A 165 6.99 9.05 10.88
CA PRO A 165 6.23 9.72 11.93
C PRO A 165 6.47 9.01 13.27
N GLN A 166 6.61 9.75 14.37
CA GLN A 166 6.75 9.12 15.68
C GLN A 166 5.37 8.62 16.15
N GLU A 167 5.32 7.48 16.85
CA GLU A 167 4.10 6.98 17.51
C GLU A 167 3.74 7.83 18.74
N SER A 168 3.75 9.16 18.64
CA SER A 168 3.30 10.02 19.75
C SER A 168 1.78 10.20 19.69
N ARG A 169 1.13 10.20 20.85
CA ARG A 169 -0.31 10.47 20.95
C ARG A 169 -0.68 11.83 20.34
N GLU A 170 0.19 12.82 20.50
CA GLU A 170 0.01 14.15 19.92
C GLU A 170 0.03 14.11 18.39
N GLU A 171 0.84 13.24 17.79
CA GLU A 171 0.91 13.09 16.33
C GLU A 171 -0.30 12.32 15.78
N GLU A 172 -0.78 11.29 16.49
CA GLU A 172 -2.08 10.67 16.18
C GLU A 172 -3.24 11.68 16.28
N GLU A 173 -3.26 12.52 17.32
CA GLU A 173 -4.28 13.58 17.49
C GLU A 173 -4.20 14.63 16.37
N ARG A 174 -2.99 15.05 15.97
CA ARG A 174 -2.79 15.95 14.83
C ARG A 174 -3.23 15.32 13.52
N GLU A 175 -2.96 14.03 13.30
CA GLU A 175 -3.46 13.33 12.11
C GLU A 175 -4.99 13.30 12.07
N ARG A 176 -5.64 13.04 13.21
CA ARG A 176 -7.10 13.08 13.32
C ARG A 176 -7.67 14.48 13.14
N GLU A 177 -7.05 15.51 13.74
CA GLU A 177 -7.47 16.90 13.52
C GLU A 177 -7.31 17.31 12.06
N ASN A 178 -6.20 16.91 11.43
CA ASN A 178 -6.00 17.14 10.00
C ASN A 178 -7.05 16.41 9.17
N GLN A 179 -7.41 15.17 9.52
CA GLN A 179 -8.49 14.41 8.86
C GLN A 179 -9.86 15.09 9.02
N ARG A 180 -10.18 15.62 10.20
CA ARG A 180 -11.43 16.34 10.47
C ARG A 180 -11.51 17.71 9.78
N ARG A 181 -10.36 18.37 9.57
CA ARG A 181 -10.25 19.65 8.86
C ARG A 181 -10.17 19.52 7.34
N GLN A 182 -10.08 18.30 6.80
CA GLN A 182 -10.00 18.05 5.36
C GLN A 182 -11.36 18.29 4.68
N GLY A 183 -11.58 19.53 4.24
CA GLY A 183 -12.69 19.94 3.37
C GLY A 183 -12.43 19.65 1.89
N LEU A 184 -13.40 20.00 1.05
CA LEU A 184 -13.47 19.73 -0.41
C LEU A 184 -12.32 20.27 -1.28
N GLU A 185 -11.38 21.05 -0.75
CA GLU A 185 -10.18 21.53 -1.45
C GLU A 185 -8.94 20.75 -1.01
N GLU A 186 -8.76 19.55 -1.55
CA GLU A 186 -7.55 18.75 -1.31
C GLU A 186 -6.46 19.04 -2.35
N SER A 187 -5.21 19.18 -1.89
CA SER A 187 -4.05 18.95 -2.75
C SER A 187 -3.81 17.45 -2.86
N PHE A 188 -3.67 16.95 -4.10
CA PHE A 188 -3.46 15.53 -4.42
C PHE A 188 -2.33 14.88 -3.61
N CYS A 189 -1.29 15.64 -3.26
CA CYS A 189 -0.12 15.16 -2.52
C CYS A 189 -0.35 14.93 -1.02
N SER A 190 -1.34 15.60 -0.43
CA SER A 190 -1.67 15.48 1.00
C SER A 190 -2.92 14.66 1.25
N ALA A 191 -3.49 14.04 0.20
CA ALA A 191 -4.70 13.23 0.32
C ALA A 191 -4.52 12.09 1.34
N THR A 192 -5.52 11.92 2.20
CA THR A 192 -5.55 10.80 3.15
C THR A 192 -5.81 9.51 2.38
N LEU A 193 -4.84 8.59 2.40
CA LEU A 193 -4.93 7.31 1.69
C LEU A 193 -5.40 6.15 2.58
N LYS A 194 -5.43 6.33 3.90
CA LYS A 194 -5.78 5.27 4.86
C LYS A 194 -6.86 5.70 5.84
N HIS A 195 -7.64 4.73 6.30
CA HIS A 195 -8.67 4.95 7.29
C HIS A 195 -8.93 3.69 8.12
N ASN A 196 -9.13 3.83 9.43
CA ASN A 196 -9.39 2.68 10.29
C ASN A 196 -10.90 2.41 10.43
N ILE A 197 -11.40 1.38 9.74
CA ILE A 197 -12.82 1.05 9.71
C ILE A 197 -13.36 0.44 11.00
N ASN A 198 -12.50 0.22 12.01
CA ASN A 198 -12.95 -0.14 13.36
C ASN A 198 -13.38 1.08 14.18
N ASN A 199 -13.09 2.31 13.73
CA ASN A 199 -13.48 3.53 14.43
C ASN A 199 -14.85 4.02 13.93
N PRO A 200 -15.93 3.96 14.74
CA PRO A 200 -17.26 4.36 14.30
C PRO A 200 -17.45 5.89 14.16
N GLU A 201 -16.56 6.71 14.72
CA GLU A 201 -16.65 8.18 14.65
C GLU A 201 -16.11 8.78 13.34
N ASP A 202 -15.53 7.94 12.51
CA ASP A 202 -14.67 8.30 11.40
C ASP A 202 -15.29 7.54 10.21
N ALA A 203 -16.14 8.21 9.42
CA ALA A 203 -17.01 7.51 8.45
C ALA A 203 -16.56 7.62 6.99
N ASP A 204 -15.71 8.61 6.65
CA ASP A 204 -15.40 8.91 5.25
C ASP A 204 -13.90 9.02 5.00
N LEU A 205 -13.45 8.30 3.97
CA LEU A 205 -12.11 8.38 3.41
C LEU A 205 -12.23 9.04 2.02
N PRO A 206 -11.89 10.35 1.86
CA PRO A 206 -12.18 11.10 0.63
C PRO A 206 -11.63 10.47 -0.65
N ILE A 207 -10.47 9.82 -0.58
CA ILE A 207 -9.86 9.13 -1.73
C ILE A 207 -10.75 8.00 -2.28
N LEU A 208 -11.65 7.42 -1.46
CA LEU A 208 -12.62 6.42 -1.91
C LEU A 208 -13.56 6.96 -2.99
N ARG A 209 -13.90 8.24 -2.93
CA ARG A 209 -14.69 8.92 -3.97
C ARG A 209 -13.93 8.99 -5.29
N HIS A 210 -12.63 9.25 -5.23
CA HIS A 210 -11.77 9.30 -6.43
C HIS A 210 -11.60 7.92 -7.05
N VAL A 211 -11.41 6.88 -6.22
CA VAL A 211 -11.25 5.50 -6.71
C VAL A 211 -12.57 4.79 -6.99
N GLN A 212 -13.72 5.42 -6.68
CA GLN A 212 -15.08 4.89 -6.87
C GLN A 212 -15.32 3.55 -6.15
N LEU A 213 -14.77 3.41 -4.94
CA LEU A 213 -14.94 2.24 -4.09
C LEU A 213 -15.58 2.62 -2.75
N SER A 214 -16.12 1.63 -2.06
CA SER A 214 -16.61 1.77 -0.69
C SER A 214 -16.20 0.57 0.14
N ALA A 215 -15.98 0.79 1.43
CA ALA A 215 -15.60 -0.24 2.38
C ALA A 215 -16.54 -0.22 3.57
N GLN A 216 -16.94 -1.41 4.06
CA GLN A 216 -17.76 -1.55 5.25
C GLN A 216 -17.26 -2.73 6.09
N ARG A 217 -17.34 -2.59 7.41
CA ARG A 217 -17.08 -3.68 8.36
C ARG A 217 -18.32 -3.92 9.21
N GLY A 218 -18.85 -5.14 9.12
CA GLY A 218 -19.94 -5.62 9.96
C GLY A 218 -19.43 -6.56 11.04
N VAL A 219 -19.96 -6.43 12.26
CA VAL A 219 -19.78 -7.39 13.34
C VAL A 219 -21.16 -7.90 13.78
N LEU A 220 -21.41 -9.19 13.60
CA LEU A 220 -22.63 -9.85 14.05
C LEU A 220 -22.32 -10.70 15.29
N TYR A 221 -23.08 -10.46 16.36
CA TYR A 221 -23.04 -11.29 17.56
C TYR A 221 -23.67 -12.67 17.30
N PRO A 222 -23.42 -13.68 18.16
CA PRO A 222 -24.02 -15.01 17.99
C PRO A 222 -25.54 -14.94 17.82
N ASN A 223 -26.05 -15.61 16.78
CA ASN A 223 -27.46 -15.62 16.37
C ASN A 223 -28.05 -14.28 15.91
N ALA A 224 -27.24 -13.21 15.81
CA ALA A 224 -27.68 -11.97 15.18
C ALA A 224 -27.87 -12.18 13.67
N LEU A 225 -28.81 -11.43 13.10
CA LEU A 225 -29.13 -11.46 11.67
C LEU A 225 -28.92 -10.06 11.09
N MET A 226 -28.23 -9.97 9.95
CA MET A 226 -28.31 -8.78 9.11
C MET A 226 -29.63 -8.82 8.33
N THR A 227 -30.41 -7.74 8.36
CA THR A 227 -31.67 -7.68 7.64
C THR A 227 -31.46 -7.94 6.14
N PRO A 228 -32.36 -8.68 5.48
CA PRO A 228 -32.29 -8.86 4.03
C PRO A 228 -32.23 -7.50 3.32
N ASN A 229 -31.21 -7.32 2.49
CA ASN A 229 -30.99 -6.11 1.72
C ASN A 229 -30.39 -6.44 0.35
N TRP A 230 -30.34 -5.43 -0.52
CA TRP A 230 -29.64 -5.50 -1.80
C TRP A 230 -28.88 -4.19 -2.01
N ASN A 231 -27.76 -4.28 -2.74
CA ASN A 231 -27.01 -3.09 -3.13
C ASN A 231 -27.70 -2.41 -4.32
N ILE A 232 -27.93 -1.10 -4.21
CA ILE A 232 -28.68 -0.34 -5.23
C ILE A 232 -27.78 0.03 -6.42
N ASN A 233 -26.49 0.25 -6.17
CA ASN A 233 -25.56 0.87 -7.12
C ASN A 233 -24.14 0.26 -7.11
N ALA A 234 -23.95 -0.89 -6.46
CA ALA A 234 -22.63 -1.50 -6.32
C ALA A 234 -22.71 -3.03 -6.26
N HIS A 235 -21.61 -3.68 -6.63
CA HIS A 235 -21.36 -5.07 -6.25
C HIS A 235 -20.77 -5.10 -4.84
N SER A 236 -21.07 -6.16 -4.07
CA SER A 236 -20.46 -6.38 -2.76
C SER A 236 -19.60 -7.63 -2.79
N ILE A 237 -18.36 -7.47 -2.34
CA ILE A 237 -17.40 -8.55 -2.16
C ILE A 237 -17.15 -8.63 -0.65
N CYS A 238 -17.52 -9.76 -0.04
CA CYS A 238 -17.39 -9.95 1.40
C CYS A 238 -16.20 -10.85 1.73
N TYR A 239 -15.38 -10.42 2.68
CA TYR A 239 -14.31 -11.24 3.25
C TYR A 239 -14.57 -11.49 4.74
N ILE A 240 -14.66 -12.77 5.14
CA ILE A 240 -14.95 -13.16 6.52
C ILE A 240 -13.64 -13.17 7.30
N THR A 241 -13.51 -12.22 8.24
CA THR A 241 -12.29 -12.05 9.03
C THR A 241 -12.26 -12.93 10.27
N ARG A 242 -13.43 -13.28 10.82
CA ARG A 242 -13.58 -14.16 11.99
C ARG A 242 -14.96 -14.80 12.06
N GLY A 243 -15.00 -16.02 12.58
CA GLY A 243 -16.25 -16.73 12.87
C GLY A 243 -16.88 -17.37 11.64
N SER A 244 -18.18 -17.67 11.73
CA SER A 244 -18.95 -18.33 10.68
C SER A 244 -20.40 -17.89 10.76
N GLY A 245 -21.08 -17.90 9.61
CA GLY A 245 -22.51 -17.59 9.53
C GLY A 245 -23.14 -18.28 8.33
N ARG A 246 -24.47 -18.24 8.25
CA ARG A 246 -25.21 -18.75 7.10
C ARG A 246 -25.65 -17.58 6.23
N ILE A 247 -25.16 -17.55 5.00
CA ILE A 247 -25.64 -16.65 3.94
C ILE A 247 -26.67 -17.45 3.13
N LYS A 248 -27.84 -16.86 2.87
CA LYS A 248 -28.92 -17.44 2.08
C LYS A 248 -29.23 -16.55 0.90
#